data_AF-V5N4B8-F1
#
_entry.id   AF-V5N4B8-F1
#
_cell.length_a   1.000
_cell.length_b   1.000
_cell.length_c   1.000
_cell.angle_alpha   90.00
_cell.angle_beta   90.00
_cell.angle_gamma   90.00
#
_symmetry.space_group_name_H-M   'P 1'
#
loop_
_entity.id
_entity.type
_entity.pdbx_description
1 polymer ?
#
loop_
_entity_poly.entity_id
_entity_poly.type
_entity_poly.pdbx_seq_one_letter_code
_entity_poly.pdbx_strand_id
1 'polypeptide(L)'
;QHWKEDFMFGYQFLNGCNPVVIKKCTKLPDKFPVTDAMVAVSLERELTLEQEIEAGNVYIADYEVLDGVSANSTDPNTTQYIAAPICLLYKNALNKIMPIAIQLGQTPGEDTPIFLPTDCQYDWLLAKIWVRSADFHYHQTITHLLRTHLMMEVFAIAINRQLPAVHPVYKLLLPHVRFTMAINTKAREQLINERGIFDKANATGGGGHVQLVQKSMKSLTFRSLCFPDAIKARGLENREELPTFFYRDDGCSVWEAIKGFVTDVVQIYYSSDDTVQEDEEIQAFVKDVCSFGMQDLDNSDFPKLLKSREELIEYLTIIIFTASAQHASINFGQYDW
;
A
#
# COMPACT_ATOMS: atom_id res chain seq x y z
N GLN A 1 10.76 -12.89 18.70
CA GLN A 1 10.74 -14.24 19.33
C GLN A 1 9.94 -15.25 18.50
N HIS A 2 8.78 -14.89 17.95
CA HIS A 2 7.87 -15.79 17.22
C HIS A 2 7.98 -15.74 15.68
N TRP A 3 9.09 -15.22 15.12
CA TRP A 3 9.20 -14.91 13.68
C TRP A 3 9.11 -16.14 12.76
N LYS A 4 9.38 -17.34 13.28
CA LYS A 4 9.28 -18.60 12.54
C LYS A 4 7.85 -19.14 12.48
N GLU A 5 6.94 -18.65 13.33
CA GLU A 5 5.56 -19.14 13.43
C GLU A 5 4.72 -18.62 12.26
N ASP A 6 3.95 -19.53 11.64
CA ASP A 6 3.07 -19.19 10.51
C ASP A 6 2.00 -18.17 10.89
N PHE A 7 1.50 -18.22 12.12
CA PHE A 7 0.57 -17.22 12.61
C PHE A 7 1.21 -15.83 12.66
N MET A 8 2.44 -15.68 13.17
CA MET A 8 3.11 -14.38 13.23
C MET A 8 3.44 -13.85 11.83
N PHE A 9 3.75 -14.74 10.88
CA PHE A 9 3.92 -14.38 9.48
C PHE A 9 2.60 -13.84 8.88
N GLY A 10 1.49 -14.57 9.04
CA GLY A 10 0.18 -14.14 8.54
C GLY A 10 -0.38 -12.91 9.23
N TYR A 11 -0.15 -12.76 10.54
CA TYR A 11 -0.57 -11.61 11.34
C TYR A 11 -0.03 -10.29 10.82
N GLN A 12 1.23 -10.27 10.34
CA GLN A 12 1.87 -9.06 9.82
C GLN A 12 1.21 -8.51 8.55
N PHE A 13 0.51 -9.33 7.77
CA PHE A 13 -0.26 -8.84 6.62
C PHE A 13 -1.48 -8.00 7.02
N LEU A 14 -1.98 -8.16 8.25
CA LEU A 14 -3.08 -7.38 8.78
C LEU A 14 -2.62 -6.25 9.70
N ASN A 15 -1.59 -6.50 10.52
CA ASN A 15 -1.24 -5.62 11.64
C ASN A 15 0.27 -5.35 11.75
N GLY A 16 1.04 -5.73 10.74
CA GLY A 16 2.47 -5.46 10.65
C GLY A 16 2.76 -4.05 10.12
N CYS A 17 4.00 -3.84 9.67
CA CYS A 17 4.43 -2.56 9.10
C CYS A 17 3.86 -2.26 7.70
N ASN A 18 3.36 -3.27 6.98
CA ASN A 18 2.84 -3.13 5.60
C ASN A 18 1.46 -3.80 5.38
N PRO A 19 0.40 -3.36 6.10
CA PRO A 19 -0.92 -4.02 6.09
C PRO A 19 -1.78 -3.70 4.84
N VAL A 20 -1.14 -3.46 3.69
CA VAL A 20 -1.79 -2.93 2.48
C VAL A 20 -1.78 -3.88 1.28
N VAL A 21 -1.03 -4.99 1.34
CA VAL A 21 -0.82 -5.89 0.19
C VAL A 21 -1.87 -7.01 0.12
N ILE A 22 -2.25 -7.58 1.27
CA ILE A 22 -3.21 -8.69 1.33
C ILE A 22 -4.55 -8.26 0.74
N LYS A 23 -5.18 -9.16 -0.02
CA LYS A 23 -6.54 -9.04 -0.54
C LYS A 23 -7.27 -10.38 -0.49
N LYS A 24 -8.60 -10.35 -0.47
CA LYS A 24 -9.44 -11.53 -0.57
C LYS A 24 -9.20 -12.22 -1.91
N CYS A 25 -9.00 -13.53 -1.90
CA CYS A 25 -8.87 -14.32 -3.11
C CYS A 25 -10.26 -14.75 -3.55
N THR A 26 -10.71 -14.29 -4.73
CA THR A 26 -11.99 -14.71 -5.34
C THR A 26 -11.79 -15.74 -6.44
N LYS A 27 -10.57 -15.85 -6.96
CA LYS A 27 -10.11 -16.83 -7.94
C LYS A 27 -8.59 -16.94 -7.84
N LEU A 28 -8.05 -18.15 -7.93
CA LEU A 28 -6.60 -18.34 -8.05
C LEU A 28 -6.09 -17.78 -9.39
N PRO A 29 -4.95 -17.06 -9.41
CA PRO A 29 -4.29 -16.68 -10.65
C PRO A 29 -3.81 -17.92 -11.41
N ASP A 30 -3.97 -17.92 -12.75
CA ASP A 30 -3.52 -19.04 -13.59
C ASP A 30 -1.98 -19.27 -13.49
N LYS A 31 -1.23 -18.22 -13.14
CA LYS A 31 0.21 -18.24 -12.87
C LYS A 31 0.60 -18.86 -11.51
N PHE A 32 -0.37 -19.28 -10.70
CA PHE A 32 -0.17 -19.87 -9.39
C PHE A 32 -0.99 -21.16 -9.24
N PRO A 33 -0.52 -22.28 -9.84
CA PRO A 33 -1.28 -23.53 -9.96
C PRO A 33 -1.31 -24.35 -8.65
N VAL A 34 -1.77 -23.74 -7.55
CA VAL A 34 -2.05 -24.44 -6.29
C VAL A 34 -3.25 -25.36 -6.50
N THR A 35 -3.13 -26.60 -6.04
CA THR A 35 -4.21 -27.60 -6.11
C THR A 35 -4.76 -27.92 -4.73
N ASP A 36 -5.97 -28.44 -4.67
CA ASP A 36 -6.60 -28.92 -3.43
C ASP A 36 -5.68 -29.89 -2.66
N ALA A 37 -5.10 -30.87 -3.36
CA ALA A 37 -4.20 -31.87 -2.76
C ALA A 37 -2.96 -31.26 -2.09
N MET A 38 -2.45 -30.13 -2.59
CA MET A 38 -1.28 -29.46 -2.04
C MET A 38 -1.58 -28.81 -0.69
N VAL A 39 -2.78 -28.26 -0.51
CA VAL A 39 -3.13 -27.47 0.67
C VAL A 39 -4.14 -28.17 1.59
N ALA A 40 -4.61 -29.37 1.24
CA ALA A 40 -5.63 -30.12 1.97
C ALA A 40 -5.34 -30.23 3.48
N VAL A 41 -4.08 -30.41 3.88
CA VAL A 41 -3.69 -30.51 5.30
C VAL A 41 -3.82 -29.19 6.08
N SER A 42 -3.89 -28.06 5.37
CA SER A 42 -4.01 -26.73 5.95
C SER A 42 -5.47 -26.26 6.04
N LEU A 43 -6.39 -26.93 5.35
CA LEU A 43 -7.81 -26.60 5.35
C LEU A 43 -8.49 -27.31 6.53
N GLU A 44 -9.27 -26.57 7.33
CA GLU A 44 -9.81 -27.04 8.61
C GLU A 44 -11.31 -27.35 8.58
N ARG A 45 -11.98 -27.15 7.43
CA ARG A 45 -13.46 -27.17 7.33
C ARG A 45 -14.04 -28.30 6.47
N GLU A 46 -13.23 -29.27 6.07
CA GLU A 46 -13.65 -30.36 5.15
C GLU A 46 -14.21 -29.84 3.81
N LEU A 47 -13.72 -28.68 3.37
CA LEU A 47 -14.04 -28.05 2.11
C LEU A 47 -12.84 -28.16 1.16
N THR A 48 -13.09 -28.20 -0.14
CA THR A 48 -12.00 -28.07 -1.13
C THR A 48 -11.45 -26.65 -1.13
N LEU A 49 -10.26 -26.46 -1.72
CA LEU A 49 -9.69 -25.13 -1.90
C LEU A 49 -10.65 -24.16 -2.62
N GLU A 50 -11.33 -24.60 -3.68
CA GLU A 50 -12.31 -23.79 -4.41
C GLU A 50 -13.49 -23.40 -3.51
N GLN A 51 -13.99 -24.32 -2.70
CA GLN A 51 -15.08 -24.05 -1.76
C GLN A 51 -14.65 -23.07 -0.66
N GLU A 52 -13.40 -23.13 -0.19
CA GLU A 52 -12.86 -22.16 0.78
C GLU A 52 -12.66 -20.76 0.17
N ILE A 53 -12.33 -20.69 -1.13
CA ILE A 53 -12.30 -19.43 -1.91
C ILE A 53 -13.72 -18.84 -2.01
N GLU A 54 -14.70 -19.65 -2.42
CA GLU A 54 -16.11 -19.23 -2.52
C GLU A 54 -16.68 -18.80 -1.17
N ALA A 55 -16.31 -19.48 -0.09
CA ALA A 55 -16.67 -19.13 1.29
C ALA A 55 -15.95 -17.87 1.81
N GLY A 56 -14.96 -17.34 1.07
CA GLY A 56 -14.23 -16.13 1.46
C GLY A 56 -13.18 -16.35 2.56
N ASN A 57 -12.70 -17.57 2.74
CA ASN A 57 -11.68 -17.91 3.74
C ASN A 57 -10.25 -17.83 3.19
N VAL A 58 -10.06 -17.59 1.89
CA VAL A 58 -8.74 -17.56 1.24
C VAL A 58 -8.36 -16.14 0.84
N TYR A 59 -7.10 -15.80 1.06
CA TYR A 59 -6.50 -14.49 0.82
C TYR A 59 -5.20 -14.66 0.02
N ILE A 60 -4.76 -13.60 -0.64
CA ILE A 60 -3.58 -13.63 -1.47
C ILE A 60 -2.77 -12.33 -1.33
N ALA A 61 -1.46 -12.46 -1.31
CA ALA A 61 -0.50 -11.38 -1.47
C ALA A 61 0.36 -11.67 -2.70
N ASP A 62 0.25 -10.81 -3.72
CA ASP A 62 0.94 -10.97 -5.01
C ASP A 62 1.89 -9.80 -5.24
N TYR A 63 3.18 -10.11 -5.33
CA TYR A 63 4.26 -9.14 -5.49
C TYR A 63 4.74 -9.02 -6.94
N GLU A 64 3.86 -9.26 -7.92
CA GLU A 64 4.13 -9.14 -9.36
C GLU A 64 4.86 -7.85 -9.75
N VAL A 65 4.61 -6.74 -9.07
CA VAL A 65 5.28 -5.45 -9.35
C VAL A 65 6.81 -5.50 -9.20
N LEU A 66 7.34 -6.45 -8.40
CA LEU A 66 8.77 -6.71 -8.22
C LEU A 66 9.38 -7.54 -9.36
N ASP A 67 8.57 -8.19 -10.18
CA ASP A 67 9.07 -9.04 -11.27
C ASP A 67 9.85 -8.19 -12.27
N GLY A 68 11.02 -8.66 -12.70
CA GLY A 68 11.93 -7.92 -13.57
C GLY A 68 12.49 -6.61 -13.00
N VAL A 69 12.39 -6.35 -11.70
CA VAL A 69 13.14 -5.26 -11.03
C VAL A 69 14.60 -5.65 -10.90
N SER A 70 15.51 -4.75 -11.26
CA SER A 70 16.95 -5.00 -11.15
C SER A 70 17.40 -5.07 -9.69
N ALA A 71 18.12 -6.14 -9.33
CA ALA A 71 18.77 -6.25 -8.04
C ALA A 71 20.00 -5.32 -7.96
N ASN A 72 20.32 -4.91 -6.74
CA ASN A 72 21.40 -4.00 -6.43
C ASN A 72 22.76 -4.63 -6.74
N SER A 73 23.50 -4.02 -7.67
CA SER A 73 24.83 -4.44 -8.10
C SER A 73 25.92 -3.40 -7.77
N THR A 74 25.68 -2.55 -6.77
CA THR A 74 26.63 -1.47 -6.39
C THR A 74 27.85 -1.99 -5.64
N ASP A 75 27.74 -3.12 -4.94
CA ASP A 75 28.88 -3.85 -4.38
C ASP A 75 29.26 -5.03 -5.30
N PRO A 76 30.41 -4.98 -5.99
CA PRO A 76 30.83 -6.06 -6.89
C PRO A 76 31.19 -7.37 -6.17
N ASN A 77 31.38 -7.33 -4.84
CA ASN A 77 31.75 -8.51 -4.06
C ASN A 77 30.55 -9.26 -3.47
N THR A 78 29.35 -8.68 -3.57
CA THR A 78 28.13 -9.24 -2.99
C THR A 78 27.01 -9.25 -4.01
N THR A 79 26.68 -10.42 -4.55
CA THR A 79 25.49 -10.57 -5.40
C THR A 79 24.22 -10.50 -4.55
N GLN A 80 23.34 -9.57 -4.89
CA GLN A 80 22.02 -9.42 -4.27
C GLN A 80 20.93 -9.92 -5.22
N TYR A 81 19.77 -10.24 -4.66
CA TYR A 81 18.67 -10.90 -5.37
C TYR A 81 17.33 -10.32 -4.92
N ILE A 82 16.36 -10.33 -5.83
CA ILE A 82 14.97 -9.94 -5.58
C ILE A 82 14.08 -11.08 -6.05
N ALA A 83 13.02 -11.36 -5.29
CA ALA A 83 11.96 -12.28 -5.68
C ALA A 83 10.65 -11.50 -5.93
N ALA A 84 9.74 -12.10 -6.69
CA ALA A 84 8.39 -11.58 -6.92
C ALA A 84 7.37 -12.65 -6.52
N PRO A 85 7.20 -12.93 -5.22
CA PRO A 85 6.43 -14.07 -4.77
C PRO A 85 4.91 -13.88 -4.89
N ILE A 86 4.21 -15.00 -4.89
CA ILE A 86 2.76 -15.10 -4.68
C ILE A 86 2.55 -15.95 -3.43
N CYS A 87 1.85 -15.40 -2.44
CA CYS A 87 1.57 -16.06 -1.16
C CYS A 87 0.06 -16.25 -1.00
N LEU A 88 -0.38 -17.51 -0.86
CA LEU A 88 -1.75 -17.87 -0.52
C LEU A 88 -1.88 -18.00 0.99
N LEU A 89 -2.91 -17.39 1.56
CA LEU A 89 -3.20 -17.43 2.97
C LEU A 89 -4.63 -17.91 3.23
N TYR A 90 -4.83 -18.54 4.38
CA TYR A 90 -6.08 -19.14 4.81
C TYR A 90 -6.51 -18.58 6.16
N LYS A 91 -7.79 -18.23 6.27
CA LYS A 91 -8.43 -17.89 7.54
C LYS A 91 -8.92 -19.17 8.20
N ASN A 92 -8.19 -19.60 9.22
CA ASN A 92 -8.48 -20.82 9.95
C ASN A 92 -9.73 -20.69 10.85
N ALA A 93 -10.16 -21.76 11.51
CA ALA A 93 -11.35 -21.78 12.37
C ALA A 93 -11.27 -20.81 13.56
N LEU A 94 -10.06 -20.42 13.95
CA LEU A 94 -9.79 -19.42 15.00
C LEU A 94 -9.71 -17.98 14.46
N ASN A 95 -10.11 -17.75 13.20
CA ASN A 95 -10.00 -16.48 12.49
C ASN A 95 -8.57 -15.93 12.38
N LYS A 96 -7.56 -16.81 12.39
CA LYS A 96 -6.16 -16.45 12.16
C LYS A 96 -5.81 -16.64 10.69
N ILE A 97 -5.06 -15.69 10.14
CA ILE A 97 -4.51 -15.80 8.79
C ILE A 97 -3.22 -16.63 8.84
N MET A 98 -3.22 -17.73 8.09
CA MET A 98 -2.12 -18.70 8.03
C MET A 98 -1.62 -18.82 6.59
N PRO A 99 -0.30 -18.71 6.30
CA PRO A 99 0.24 -19.01 4.98
C PRO A 99 0.08 -20.51 4.65
N ILE A 100 -0.41 -20.82 3.45
CA ILE A 100 -0.65 -22.22 3.01
C ILE A 100 0.07 -22.60 1.72
N ALA A 101 0.50 -21.63 0.91
CA ALA A 101 1.32 -21.88 -0.28
C ALA A 101 2.14 -20.63 -0.65
N ILE A 102 3.38 -20.82 -1.12
CA ILE A 102 4.26 -19.75 -1.59
C ILE A 102 4.94 -20.16 -2.89
N GLN A 103 4.78 -19.37 -3.95
CA GLN A 103 5.59 -19.45 -5.17
C GLN A 103 6.53 -18.25 -5.23
N LEU A 104 7.85 -18.44 -5.41
CA LEU A 104 8.83 -17.33 -5.29
C LEU A 104 9.01 -16.48 -6.55
N GLY A 105 8.46 -16.92 -7.67
CA GLY A 105 8.48 -16.20 -8.96
C GLY A 105 7.09 -16.16 -9.60
N GLN A 106 6.95 -15.34 -10.63
CA GLN A 106 5.67 -15.11 -11.30
C GLN A 106 5.35 -16.13 -12.39
N THR A 107 6.36 -16.85 -12.89
CA THR A 107 6.18 -17.89 -13.92
C THR A 107 6.30 -19.27 -13.28
N PRO A 108 5.25 -20.10 -13.28
CA PRO A 108 5.32 -21.44 -12.71
C PRO A 108 6.21 -22.34 -13.55
N GLY A 109 6.94 -23.25 -12.90
CA GLY A 109 7.84 -24.20 -13.56
C GLY A 109 8.71 -24.96 -12.56
N GLU A 110 9.56 -25.87 -13.05
CA GLU A 110 10.45 -26.69 -12.19
C GLU A 110 11.38 -25.81 -11.33
N ASP A 111 11.86 -24.70 -11.88
CA ASP A 111 12.74 -23.74 -11.18
C ASP A 111 11.99 -22.78 -10.23
N THR A 112 10.66 -22.81 -10.24
CA THR A 112 9.81 -21.97 -9.39
C THR A 112 8.73 -22.83 -8.71
N PRO A 113 9.14 -23.74 -7.80
CA PRO A 113 8.21 -24.62 -7.11
C PRO A 113 7.28 -23.83 -6.19
N ILE A 114 6.16 -24.47 -5.85
CA ILE A 114 5.25 -24.00 -4.81
C ILE A 114 5.64 -24.67 -3.50
N PHE A 115 6.14 -23.87 -2.57
CA PHE A 115 6.50 -24.29 -1.23
C PHE A 115 5.25 -24.35 -0.33
N LEU A 116 5.21 -25.34 0.55
CA LEU A 116 4.10 -25.65 1.44
C LEU A 116 4.56 -25.75 2.89
N PRO A 117 3.67 -25.53 3.88
CA PRO A 117 3.98 -25.73 5.30
C PRO A 117 4.43 -27.16 5.65
N THR A 118 4.11 -28.14 4.79
CA THR A 118 4.48 -29.56 4.92
C THR A 118 5.87 -29.90 4.40
N ASP A 119 6.52 -28.97 3.69
CA ASP A 119 7.86 -29.19 3.17
C ASP A 119 8.87 -29.26 4.32
N CYS A 120 10.14 -29.53 3.99
CA CYS A 120 11.16 -29.54 5.00
C CYS A 120 11.22 -28.18 5.72
N GLN A 121 11.54 -28.21 7.02
CA GLN A 121 11.46 -27.04 7.89
C GLN A 121 12.15 -25.80 7.31
N TYR A 122 13.28 -25.97 6.64
CA TYR A 122 14.07 -24.87 6.10
C TYR A 122 13.61 -24.40 4.72
N ASP A 123 13.01 -25.27 3.91
CA ASP A 123 12.41 -24.87 2.62
C ASP A 123 11.24 -23.92 2.88
N TRP A 124 10.32 -24.33 3.75
CA TRP A 124 9.19 -23.49 4.14
C TRP A 124 9.61 -22.19 4.83
N LEU A 125 10.58 -22.28 5.74
CA LEU A 125 11.10 -21.10 6.43
C LEU A 125 11.75 -20.12 5.45
N LEU A 126 12.55 -20.61 4.50
CA LEU A 126 13.21 -19.77 3.50
C LEU A 126 12.20 -19.14 2.54
N ALA A 127 11.18 -19.88 2.10
CA ALA A 127 10.10 -19.34 1.27
C ALA A 127 9.40 -18.16 1.98
N LYS A 128 9.08 -18.29 3.27
CA LYS A 128 8.54 -17.18 4.07
C LYS A 128 9.52 -16.01 4.20
N ILE A 129 10.81 -16.25 4.40
CA ILE A 129 11.83 -15.17 4.45
C ILE A 129 11.83 -14.38 3.14
N TRP A 130 11.77 -15.04 1.99
CA TRP A 130 11.70 -14.37 0.70
C TRP A 130 10.43 -13.52 0.54
N VAL A 131 9.28 -14.00 1.02
CA VAL A 131 8.05 -13.19 1.05
C VAL A 131 8.21 -11.98 1.96
N ARG A 132 8.83 -12.11 3.15
CA ARG A 132 9.10 -10.96 4.03
C ARG A 132 10.08 -9.96 3.38
N SER A 133 11.09 -10.44 2.65
CA SER A 133 12.01 -9.56 1.90
C SER A 133 11.29 -8.79 0.80
N ALA A 134 10.42 -9.46 0.03
CA ALA A 134 9.59 -8.83 -0.98
C ALA A 134 8.61 -7.80 -0.37
N ASP A 135 7.96 -8.15 0.75
CA ASP A 135 7.10 -7.25 1.50
C ASP A 135 7.85 -5.99 1.96
N PHE A 136 9.07 -6.14 2.46
CA PHE A 136 9.92 -5.03 2.86
C PHE A 136 10.29 -4.12 1.68
N HIS A 137 10.65 -4.68 0.51
CA HIS A 137 10.94 -3.88 -0.68
C HIS A 137 9.70 -3.14 -1.19
N TYR A 138 8.55 -3.80 -1.22
CA TYR A 138 7.27 -3.19 -1.56
C TYR A 138 6.94 -2.07 -0.57
N HIS A 139 7.03 -2.34 0.72
CA HIS A 139 6.76 -1.40 1.81
C HIS A 139 7.59 -0.13 1.69
N GLN A 140 8.92 -0.24 1.65
CA GLN A 140 9.82 0.90 1.69
C GLN A 140 9.64 1.81 0.47
N THR A 141 9.53 1.22 -0.72
CA THR A 141 9.51 2.00 -1.97
C THR A 141 8.11 2.43 -2.38
N ILE A 142 7.11 1.56 -2.26
CA ILE A 142 5.76 1.83 -2.76
C ILE A 142 4.91 2.40 -1.64
N THR A 143 4.67 1.63 -0.58
CA THR A 143 3.74 2.02 0.49
C THR A 143 4.22 3.27 1.22
N HIS A 144 5.52 3.35 1.52
CA HIS A 144 6.13 4.42 2.29
C HIS A 144 6.60 5.58 1.41
N LEU A 145 7.61 5.38 0.55
CA LEU A 145 8.14 6.48 -0.24
C LEU A 145 7.12 7.03 -1.24
N LEU A 146 6.57 6.22 -2.14
CA LEU A 146 5.69 6.73 -3.20
C LEU A 146 4.35 7.21 -2.65
N ARG A 147 3.62 6.34 -1.95
CA ARG A 147 2.20 6.55 -1.61
C ARG A 147 1.97 7.47 -0.42
N THR A 148 3.00 7.79 0.37
CA THR A 148 2.92 8.86 1.37
C THR A 148 3.86 10.01 1.04
N HIS A 149 5.18 9.80 1.04
CA HIS A 149 6.13 10.91 0.91
C HIS A 149 5.96 11.70 -0.40
N LEU A 150 6.08 11.02 -1.55
CA LEU A 150 6.05 11.70 -2.85
C LEU A 150 4.66 12.27 -3.15
N MET A 151 3.59 11.52 -2.85
CA MET A 151 2.24 12.03 -3.04
C MET A 151 1.92 13.24 -2.15
N MET A 152 2.33 13.23 -0.88
CA MET A 152 2.13 14.38 -0.02
C MET A 152 2.95 15.59 -0.45
N GLU A 153 4.11 15.39 -1.07
CA GLU A 153 4.90 16.48 -1.63
C GLU A 153 4.23 17.12 -2.85
N VAL A 154 3.57 16.33 -3.71
CA VAL A 154 2.74 16.85 -4.81
C VAL A 154 1.68 17.80 -4.27
N PHE A 155 0.91 17.37 -3.25
CA PHE A 155 -0.08 18.23 -2.61
C PHE A 155 0.56 19.46 -1.96
N ALA A 156 1.66 19.29 -1.23
CA ALA A 156 2.36 20.40 -0.58
C ALA A 156 2.79 21.49 -1.56
N ILE A 157 3.32 21.10 -2.72
CA ILE A 157 3.73 22.03 -3.78
C ILE A 157 2.52 22.77 -4.34
N ALA A 158 1.44 22.05 -4.70
CA ALA A 158 0.23 22.66 -5.25
C ALA A 158 -0.46 23.60 -4.26
N ILE A 159 -0.53 23.25 -2.97
CA ILE A 159 -1.04 24.12 -1.90
C ILE A 159 -0.27 25.44 -1.86
N ASN A 160 1.07 25.39 -1.88
CA ASN A 160 1.91 26.60 -1.79
C ASN A 160 1.87 27.46 -3.06
N ARG A 161 1.55 26.87 -4.23
CA ARG A 161 1.49 27.57 -5.51
C ARG A 161 0.15 28.22 -5.79
N GLN A 162 -0.94 27.56 -5.40
CA GLN A 162 -2.29 27.92 -5.85
C GLN A 162 -3.18 28.50 -4.76
N LEU A 163 -2.91 28.21 -3.48
CA LEU A 163 -3.75 28.70 -2.38
C LEU A 163 -3.02 29.80 -1.57
N PRO A 164 -3.54 31.04 -1.52
CA PRO A 164 -2.93 32.10 -0.72
C PRO A 164 -3.10 31.84 0.78
N ALA A 165 -2.25 32.46 1.60
CA ALA A 165 -2.23 32.23 3.05
C ALA A 165 -3.55 32.59 3.79
N VAL A 166 -4.40 33.40 3.15
CA VAL A 166 -5.73 33.76 3.65
C VAL A 166 -6.79 32.70 3.34
N HIS A 167 -6.58 31.86 2.33
CA HIS A 167 -7.55 30.87 1.89
C HIS A 167 -7.84 29.82 2.99
N PRO A 168 -9.11 29.47 3.27
CA PRO A 168 -9.46 28.55 4.36
C PRO A 168 -8.81 27.17 4.18
N VAL A 169 -8.78 26.64 2.96
CA VAL A 169 -8.13 25.35 2.66
C VAL A 169 -6.62 25.40 2.88
N TYR A 170 -5.95 26.54 2.60
CA TYR A 170 -4.52 26.69 2.93
C TYR A 170 -4.30 26.58 4.44
N LYS A 171 -5.12 27.29 5.23
CA LYS A 171 -5.03 27.26 6.70
C LYS A 171 -5.29 25.87 7.27
N LEU A 172 -6.24 25.14 6.68
CA LEU A 172 -6.55 23.77 7.06
C LEU A 172 -5.40 22.82 6.76
N LEU A 173 -4.81 22.87 5.55
CA LEU A 173 -3.84 21.88 5.10
C LEU A 173 -2.39 22.17 5.53
N LEU A 174 -2.03 23.43 5.80
CA LEU A 174 -0.65 23.83 6.12
C LEU A 174 -0.01 23.00 7.25
N PRO A 175 -0.68 22.71 8.39
CA PRO A 175 -0.10 21.89 9.44
C PRO A 175 0.23 20.46 9.00
N HIS A 176 -0.53 19.91 8.05
CA HIS A 176 -0.42 18.53 7.57
C HIS A 176 0.66 18.33 6.50
N VAL A 177 1.13 19.40 5.87
CA VAL A 177 2.23 19.34 4.89
C VAL A 177 3.56 19.90 5.44
N ARG A 178 3.60 20.22 6.73
CA ARG A 178 4.77 20.77 7.40
C ARG A 178 5.95 19.81 7.28
N PHE A 179 7.06 20.34 6.76
CA PHE A 179 8.32 19.62 6.53
C PHE A 179 8.33 18.52 5.47
N THR A 180 7.20 18.19 4.82
CA THR A 180 7.16 17.16 3.75
C THR A 180 8.17 17.43 2.63
N MET A 181 8.17 18.64 2.06
CA MET A 181 9.14 19.02 1.02
C MET A 181 10.59 18.99 1.54
N ALA A 182 10.82 19.36 2.80
CA ALA A 182 12.15 19.39 3.38
C ALA A 182 12.73 17.98 3.59
N ILE A 183 11.93 17.05 4.14
CA ILE A 183 12.39 15.67 4.35
C ILE A 183 12.58 14.95 3.01
N ASN A 184 11.70 15.16 2.04
CA ASN A 184 11.83 14.54 0.72
C ASN A 184 13.03 15.09 -0.05
N THR A 185 13.34 16.39 0.10
CA THR A 185 14.57 16.98 -0.47
C THR A 185 15.81 16.33 0.14
N LYS A 186 15.86 16.18 1.47
CA LYS A 186 16.95 15.44 2.13
C LYS A 186 17.04 13.98 1.68
N ALA A 187 15.91 13.31 1.50
CA ALA A 187 15.89 11.94 1.01
C ALA A 187 16.49 11.84 -0.40
N ARG A 188 16.13 12.75 -1.31
CA ARG A 188 16.72 12.84 -2.65
C ARG A 188 18.20 13.22 -2.65
N GLU A 189 18.70 13.91 -1.62
CA GLU A 189 20.12 14.29 -1.53
C GLU A 189 21.00 13.22 -0.87
N GLN A 190 20.44 12.42 0.05
CA GLN A 190 21.25 11.59 0.97
C GLN A 190 20.81 10.12 1.05
N LEU A 191 19.52 9.84 0.82
CA LEU A 191 18.94 8.52 1.04
C LEU A 191 18.84 7.74 -0.28
N ILE A 192 18.04 8.24 -1.22
CA ILE A 192 17.64 7.55 -2.47
C ILE A 192 18.36 8.08 -3.72
N ASN A 193 19.35 8.97 -3.53
CA ASN A 193 20.26 9.34 -4.63
C ASN A 193 21.15 8.16 -5.02
N GLU A 194 21.77 8.27 -6.20
CA GLU A 194 22.82 7.35 -6.63
C GLU A 194 23.90 7.24 -5.54
N ARG A 195 24.19 6.01 -5.08
CA ARG A 195 25.14 5.71 -3.99
C ARG A 195 24.74 6.29 -2.63
N GLY A 196 23.47 6.62 -2.46
CA GLY A 196 22.88 7.07 -1.20
C GLY A 196 22.87 5.97 -0.13
N ILE A 197 22.35 6.31 1.05
CA ILE A 197 22.27 5.36 2.18
C ILE A 197 21.41 4.13 1.82
N PHE A 198 20.38 4.30 0.97
CA PHE A 198 19.48 3.22 0.56
C PHE A 198 20.23 2.09 -0.15
N ASP A 199 21.25 2.40 -0.95
CA ASP A 199 22.02 1.40 -1.72
C ASP A 199 22.87 0.48 -0.83
N LYS A 200 23.10 0.84 0.44
CA LYS A 200 23.99 0.09 1.35
C LYS A 200 23.39 -1.20 1.89
N ALA A 201 22.06 -1.30 1.98
CA ALA A 201 21.38 -2.40 2.65
C ALA A 201 20.15 -2.94 1.92
N ASN A 202 19.73 -2.31 0.82
CA ASN A 202 18.51 -2.69 0.11
C ASN A 202 18.85 -3.38 -1.21
N ALA A 203 18.25 -4.55 -1.44
CA ALA A 203 18.41 -5.29 -2.70
C ALA A 203 17.77 -4.56 -3.89
N THR A 204 16.87 -3.62 -3.66
CA THR A 204 16.33 -2.69 -4.68
C THR A 204 17.18 -1.42 -4.85
N GLY A 205 18.30 -1.27 -4.14
CA GLY A 205 19.27 -0.20 -4.37
C GLY A 205 19.87 -0.23 -5.78
N GLY A 206 20.62 0.81 -6.15
CA GLY A 206 21.29 0.90 -7.45
C GLY A 206 20.35 1.15 -8.64
N GLY A 207 19.11 1.57 -8.37
CA GLY A 207 18.12 1.94 -9.39
C GLY A 207 16.88 1.05 -9.46
N GLY A 208 16.89 -0.15 -8.83
CA GLY A 208 15.71 -1.03 -8.79
C GLY A 208 14.48 -0.37 -8.15
N HIS A 209 14.67 0.40 -7.09
CA HIS A 209 13.62 1.18 -6.42
C HIS A 209 13.03 2.26 -7.32
N VAL A 210 13.83 2.86 -8.22
CA VAL A 210 13.33 3.83 -9.21
C VAL A 210 12.43 3.14 -10.23
N GLN A 211 12.83 1.96 -10.73
CA GLN A 211 11.99 1.13 -11.61
C GLN A 211 10.68 0.75 -10.91
N LEU A 212 10.75 0.40 -9.63
CA LEU A 212 9.59 0.02 -8.83
C LEU A 212 8.60 1.19 -8.64
N VAL A 213 9.10 2.41 -8.42
CA VAL A 213 8.28 3.63 -8.43
C VAL A 213 7.62 3.82 -9.80
N GLN A 214 8.38 3.74 -10.89
CA GLN A 214 7.85 3.90 -12.25
C GLN A 214 6.78 2.86 -12.60
N LYS A 215 6.95 1.61 -12.19
CA LYS A 215 5.95 0.55 -12.36
C LYS A 215 4.69 0.86 -11.55
N SER A 216 4.85 1.23 -10.28
CA SER A 216 3.74 1.46 -9.35
C SER A 216 2.94 2.73 -9.67
N MET A 217 3.57 3.74 -10.27
CA MET A 217 2.87 4.93 -10.75
C MET A 217 1.76 4.59 -11.76
N LYS A 218 1.93 3.53 -12.55
CA LYS A 218 0.94 3.11 -13.57
C LYS A 218 -0.39 2.62 -12.98
N SER A 219 -0.37 2.19 -11.72
CA SER A 219 -1.56 1.70 -10.99
C SER A 219 -1.95 2.58 -9.82
N LEU A 220 -1.26 3.72 -9.62
CA LEU A 220 -1.61 4.68 -8.60
C LEU A 220 -2.83 5.47 -9.05
N THR A 221 -3.92 5.35 -8.28
CA THR A 221 -5.14 6.13 -8.50
C THR A 221 -5.48 6.99 -7.29
N PHE A 222 -6.16 8.11 -7.49
CA PHE A 222 -6.73 8.92 -6.41
C PHE A 222 -7.67 8.10 -5.52
N ARG A 223 -8.53 7.24 -6.12
CA ARG A 223 -9.39 6.32 -5.33
C ARG A 223 -8.58 5.38 -4.44
N SER A 224 -7.41 4.95 -4.88
CA SER A 224 -6.53 4.10 -4.08
C SER A 224 -5.88 4.80 -2.87
N LEU A 225 -6.04 6.13 -2.74
CA LEU A 225 -5.68 6.91 -1.55
C LEU A 225 -6.89 7.14 -0.63
N CYS A 226 -8.12 6.88 -1.09
CA CYS A 226 -9.31 6.89 -0.26
C CYS A 226 -9.34 5.63 0.60
N PHE A 227 -9.20 5.77 1.92
CA PHE A 227 -8.95 4.63 2.80
C PHE A 227 -10.08 3.58 2.78
N PRO A 228 -11.37 3.95 2.94
CA PRO A 228 -12.47 2.99 2.86
C PRO A 228 -12.55 2.30 1.49
N ASP A 229 -12.34 3.05 0.40
CA ASP A 229 -12.35 2.50 -0.96
C ASP A 229 -11.20 1.51 -1.16
N ALA A 230 -10.00 1.81 -0.65
CA ALA A 230 -8.84 0.92 -0.74
C ALA A 230 -8.98 -0.36 0.09
N ILE A 231 -9.70 -0.32 1.22
CA ILE A 231 -10.08 -1.52 2.00
C ILE A 231 -11.08 -2.36 1.21
N LYS A 232 -12.13 -1.72 0.69
CA LYS A 232 -13.20 -2.37 -0.09
C LYS A 232 -12.68 -2.99 -1.38
N ALA A 233 -11.79 -2.29 -2.10
CA ALA A 233 -11.17 -2.80 -3.32
C ALA A 233 -10.37 -4.09 -3.11
N ARG A 234 -9.93 -4.35 -1.87
CA ARG A 234 -9.24 -5.58 -1.48
C ARG A 234 -10.19 -6.65 -0.91
N GLY A 235 -11.49 -6.34 -0.79
CA GLY A 235 -12.51 -7.23 -0.24
C GLY A 235 -12.36 -7.48 1.26
N LEU A 236 -11.88 -6.47 2.02
CA LEU A 236 -11.54 -6.60 3.43
C LEU A 236 -12.42 -5.75 4.37
N GLU A 237 -13.48 -5.13 3.84
CA GLU A 237 -14.37 -4.22 4.58
C GLU A 237 -15.24 -4.92 5.62
N ASN A 238 -15.51 -6.22 5.43
CA ASN A 238 -16.34 -6.99 6.36
C ASN A 238 -15.58 -7.31 7.66
N ARG A 239 -16.00 -6.65 8.75
CA ARG A 239 -15.40 -6.82 10.08
C ARG A 239 -15.67 -8.20 10.69
N GLU A 240 -16.78 -8.83 10.35
CA GLU A 240 -17.13 -10.17 10.85
C GLU A 240 -16.29 -11.25 10.17
N GLU A 241 -15.97 -11.07 8.88
CA GLU A 241 -15.10 -11.98 8.15
C GLU A 241 -13.64 -11.92 8.64
N LEU A 242 -13.13 -10.73 8.94
CA LEU A 242 -11.78 -10.49 9.45
C LEU A 242 -11.80 -9.64 10.73
N PRO A 243 -12.06 -10.24 11.90
CA PRO A 243 -12.23 -9.50 13.16
C PRO A 243 -10.92 -8.99 13.76
N THR A 244 -9.76 -9.45 13.27
CA THR A 244 -8.44 -9.10 13.81
C THR A 244 -7.65 -8.18 12.88
N PHE A 245 -8.32 -7.40 12.03
CA PHE A 245 -7.67 -6.46 11.12
C PHE A 245 -7.71 -5.03 11.69
N PHE A 246 -6.83 -4.77 12.65
CA PHE A 246 -6.85 -3.55 13.46
C PHE A 246 -6.47 -2.30 12.66
N TYR A 247 -5.54 -2.43 11.70
CA TYR A 247 -5.21 -1.34 10.77
C TYR A 247 -6.47 -0.80 10.04
N ARG A 248 -7.35 -1.70 9.58
CA ARG A 248 -8.63 -1.33 8.98
C ARG A 248 -9.52 -0.62 9.99
N ASP A 249 -9.72 -1.22 11.16
CA ASP A 249 -10.72 -0.75 12.12
C ASP A 249 -10.36 0.62 12.70
N ASP A 250 -9.09 0.80 13.07
CA ASP A 250 -8.57 2.07 13.56
C ASP A 250 -8.48 3.09 12.44
N GLY A 251 -8.00 2.70 11.26
CA GLY A 251 -7.90 3.58 10.09
C GLY A 251 -9.27 4.09 9.65
N CYS A 252 -10.31 3.25 9.63
CA CYS A 252 -11.68 3.68 9.36
C CYS A 252 -12.18 4.69 10.41
N SER A 253 -11.88 4.46 11.68
CA SER A 253 -12.32 5.35 12.76
C SER A 253 -11.64 6.72 12.65
N VAL A 254 -10.34 6.76 12.34
CA VAL A 254 -9.59 8.00 12.12
C VAL A 254 -10.03 8.70 10.84
N TRP A 255 -10.32 7.94 9.77
CA TRP A 255 -10.86 8.48 8.53
C TRP A 255 -12.18 9.22 8.76
N GLU A 256 -13.15 8.60 9.44
CA GLU A 256 -14.44 9.23 9.73
C GLU A 256 -14.29 10.48 10.61
N ALA A 257 -13.37 10.45 11.59
CA ALA A 257 -13.09 11.62 12.42
C ALA A 257 -12.53 12.79 11.59
N ILE A 258 -11.59 12.52 10.68
CA ILE A 258 -11.04 13.53 9.77
C ILE A 258 -12.13 14.02 8.81
N LYS A 259 -12.91 13.12 8.21
CA LYS A 259 -13.99 13.47 7.30
C LYS A 259 -15.03 14.37 7.97
N GLY A 260 -15.43 14.06 9.20
CA GLY A 260 -16.34 14.90 9.99
C GLY A 260 -15.77 16.29 10.25
N PHE A 261 -14.51 16.39 10.69
CA PHE A 261 -13.85 17.67 10.90
C PHE A 261 -13.75 18.50 9.61
N VAL A 262 -13.32 17.89 8.50
CA VAL A 262 -13.25 18.56 7.19
C VAL A 262 -14.62 19.02 6.72
N THR A 263 -15.65 18.19 6.92
CA THR A 263 -17.04 18.52 6.58
C THR A 263 -17.47 19.81 7.29
N ASP A 264 -17.26 19.90 8.61
CA ASP A 264 -17.62 21.08 9.39
C ASP A 264 -16.89 22.33 8.88
N VAL A 265 -15.59 22.21 8.56
CA VAL A 265 -14.80 23.33 8.02
C VAL A 265 -15.29 23.75 6.63
N VAL A 266 -15.51 22.80 5.71
CA VAL A 266 -15.99 23.12 4.35
C VAL A 266 -17.37 23.78 4.41
N GLN A 267 -18.27 23.31 5.27
CA GLN A 267 -19.60 23.90 5.42
C GLN A 267 -19.60 25.33 5.99
N ILE A 268 -18.57 25.73 6.74
CA ILE A 268 -18.43 27.11 7.22
C ILE A 268 -18.11 28.08 6.07
N TYR A 269 -17.26 27.66 5.13
CA TYR A 269 -16.73 28.55 4.08
C TYR A 269 -17.41 28.40 2.72
N TYR A 270 -17.99 27.23 2.41
CA TYR A 270 -18.69 26.96 1.16
C TYR A 270 -20.17 26.70 1.42
N SER A 271 -21.01 27.66 1.02
CA SER A 271 -22.46 27.60 1.24
C SER A 271 -23.18 26.61 0.32
N SER A 272 -22.58 26.31 -0.84
CA SER A 272 -23.16 25.46 -1.88
C SER A 272 -22.09 24.84 -2.77
N ASP A 273 -22.51 23.91 -3.64
CA ASP A 273 -21.63 23.32 -4.65
C ASP A 273 -21.19 24.37 -5.69
N ASP A 274 -22.01 25.38 -5.97
CA ASP A 274 -21.66 26.48 -6.88
C ASP A 274 -20.47 27.28 -6.34
N THR A 275 -20.43 27.55 -5.02
CA THR A 275 -19.28 28.24 -4.42
C THR A 275 -17.96 27.47 -4.51
N VAL A 276 -17.99 26.14 -4.66
CA VAL A 276 -16.79 25.33 -4.92
C VAL A 276 -16.39 25.41 -6.39
N GLN A 277 -17.36 25.38 -7.30
CA GLN A 277 -17.13 25.50 -8.74
C GLN A 277 -16.57 26.86 -9.15
N GLU A 278 -17.01 27.93 -8.48
CA GLU A 278 -16.58 29.31 -8.71
C GLU A 278 -15.21 29.64 -8.07
N ASP A 279 -14.70 28.79 -7.20
CA ASP A 279 -13.41 29.00 -6.51
C ASP A 279 -12.24 28.67 -7.43
N GLU A 280 -11.76 29.67 -8.17
CA GLU A 280 -10.65 29.54 -9.11
C GLU A 280 -9.35 29.02 -8.46
N GLU A 281 -9.11 29.32 -7.17
CA GLU A 281 -7.91 28.89 -6.44
C GLU A 281 -7.97 27.39 -6.12
N ILE A 282 -9.13 26.88 -5.73
CA ILE A 282 -9.35 25.43 -5.55
C ILE A 282 -9.28 24.69 -6.88
N GLN A 283 -9.88 25.23 -7.95
CA GLN A 283 -9.79 24.59 -9.26
C GLN A 283 -8.34 24.57 -9.76
N ALA A 284 -7.58 25.65 -9.56
CA ALA A 284 -6.16 25.71 -9.90
C ALA A 284 -5.33 24.74 -9.08
N PHE A 285 -5.59 24.63 -7.77
CA PHE A 285 -4.93 23.67 -6.87
C PHE A 285 -5.10 22.22 -7.35
N VAL A 286 -6.34 21.80 -7.59
CA VAL A 286 -6.66 20.43 -8.02
C VAL A 286 -6.08 20.13 -9.40
N LYS A 287 -6.14 21.11 -10.31
CA LYS A 287 -5.52 21.01 -11.63
C LYS A 287 -4.00 20.91 -11.56
N ASP A 288 -3.32 21.64 -10.66
CA ASP A 288 -1.86 21.61 -10.52
C ASP A 288 -1.40 20.21 -10.07
N VAL A 289 -2.14 19.59 -9.13
CA VAL A 289 -1.92 18.18 -8.72
C VAL A 289 -2.07 17.22 -9.89
N CYS A 290 -3.17 17.32 -10.65
CA CYS A 290 -3.43 16.40 -11.76
C CYS A 290 -2.42 16.59 -12.92
N SER A 291 -2.20 17.83 -13.37
CA SER A 291 -1.44 18.10 -14.59
C SER A 291 0.08 18.09 -14.38
N PHE A 292 0.59 18.54 -13.23
CA PHE A 292 2.04 18.59 -12.99
C PHE A 292 2.50 17.49 -12.04
N GLY A 293 1.75 17.24 -10.97
CA GLY A 293 2.06 16.17 -10.02
C GLY A 293 1.90 14.78 -10.64
N MET A 294 0.71 14.52 -11.19
CA MET A 294 0.34 13.25 -11.81
C MET A 294 0.59 13.20 -13.32
N GLN A 295 1.05 14.30 -13.92
CA GLN A 295 1.39 14.41 -15.35
C GLN A 295 0.23 14.02 -16.29
N ASP A 296 -1.01 14.32 -15.90
CA ASP A 296 -2.22 13.97 -16.66
C ASP A 296 -2.29 12.48 -17.01
N LEU A 297 -1.80 11.60 -16.13
CA LEU A 297 -1.81 10.15 -16.35
C LEU A 297 -3.25 9.61 -16.46
N ASP A 298 -3.61 9.09 -17.63
CA ASP A 298 -4.99 8.70 -18.00
C ASP A 298 -5.66 7.72 -17.01
N ASN A 299 -4.87 6.84 -16.39
CA ASN A 299 -5.37 5.79 -15.47
C ASN A 299 -5.36 6.20 -14.00
N SER A 300 -5.02 7.45 -13.66
CA SER A 300 -4.80 7.86 -12.27
C SER A 300 -6.05 8.32 -11.54
N ASP A 301 -7.19 8.52 -12.23
CA ASP A 301 -8.47 9.01 -11.69
C ASP A 301 -8.42 10.27 -10.79
N PHE A 302 -7.31 11.02 -10.80
CA PHE A 302 -7.21 12.32 -10.13
C PHE A 302 -8.17 13.32 -10.77
N PRO A 303 -9.01 14.01 -9.98
CA PRO A 303 -9.92 14.99 -10.53
C PRO A 303 -9.13 16.18 -11.09
N LYS A 304 -9.61 16.72 -12.23
CA LYS A 304 -9.09 17.97 -12.82
C LYS A 304 -9.80 19.21 -12.30
N LEU A 305 -10.94 19.01 -11.67
CA LEU A 305 -11.87 20.01 -11.17
C LEU A 305 -12.75 19.35 -10.11
N LEU A 306 -13.26 20.14 -9.17
CA LEU A 306 -14.22 19.71 -8.17
C LEU A 306 -15.52 20.49 -8.35
N LYS A 307 -16.64 19.78 -8.38
CA LYS A 307 -17.97 20.32 -8.67
C LYS A 307 -18.86 20.43 -7.45
N SER A 308 -18.51 19.77 -6.35
CA SER A 308 -19.36 19.73 -5.16
C SER A 308 -18.55 19.84 -3.87
N ARG A 309 -19.25 20.20 -2.80
CA ARG A 309 -18.67 20.18 -1.46
C ARG A 309 -18.26 18.79 -1.02
N GLU A 310 -18.99 17.75 -1.41
CA GLU A 310 -18.64 16.36 -1.09
C GLU A 310 -17.30 15.96 -1.74
N GLU A 311 -17.09 16.32 -3.01
CA GLU A 311 -15.82 16.09 -3.70
C GLU A 311 -14.66 16.84 -3.02
N LEU A 312 -14.88 18.09 -2.60
CA LEU A 312 -13.88 18.85 -1.84
C LEU A 312 -13.59 18.22 -0.47
N ILE A 313 -14.63 17.83 0.28
CA ILE A 313 -14.49 17.18 1.59
C ILE A 313 -13.65 15.92 1.46
N GLU A 314 -13.96 15.06 0.49
CA GLU A 314 -13.23 13.83 0.27
C GLU A 314 -11.77 14.11 -0.13
N TYR A 315 -11.54 15.06 -1.04
CA TYR A 315 -10.20 15.44 -1.48
C TYR A 315 -9.32 15.90 -0.32
N LEU A 316 -9.86 16.75 0.55
CA LEU A 316 -9.15 17.24 1.73
C LEU A 316 -8.95 16.15 2.78
N THR A 317 -9.94 15.26 2.94
CA THR A 317 -9.85 14.10 3.84
C THR A 317 -8.69 13.18 3.44
N ILE A 318 -8.55 12.89 2.13
CA ILE A 318 -7.44 12.08 1.59
C ILE A 318 -6.09 12.69 1.95
N ILE A 319 -5.91 14.00 1.75
CA ILE A 319 -4.66 14.69 2.02
C ILE A 319 -4.32 14.60 3.51
N ILE A 320 -5.27 14.95 4.38
CA ILE A 320 -5.04 14.97 5.83
C ILE A 320 -4.78 13.56 6.35
N PHE A 321 -5.57 12.56 5.92
CA PHE A 321 -5.39 11.16 6.32
C PHE A 321 -4.04 10.60 5.86
N THR A 322 -3.67 10.86 4.60
CA THR A 322 -2.42 10.35 4.02
C THR A 322 -1.20 10.94 4.73
N ALA A 323 -1.21 12.24 5.01
CA ALA A 323 -0.15 12.94 5.72
C ALA A 323 0.04 12.49 7.17
N SER A 324 -1.03 12.02 7.81
CA SER A 324 -1.05 11.70 9.23
C SER A 324 -1.19 10.20 9.48
N ALA A 325 -2.42 9.70 9.51
CA ALA A 325 -2.77 8.33 9.87
C ALA A 325 -2.06 7.29 9.00
N GLN A 326 -2.12 7.45 7.67
CA GLN A 326 -1.50 6.50 6.75
C GLN A 326 0.01 6.45 6.98
N HIS A 327 0.71 7.58 6.88
CA HIS A 327 2.15 7.64 7.10
C HIS A 327 2.55 7.09 8.48
N ALA A 328 1.83 7.46 9.54
CA ALA A 328 2.10 6.95 10.88
C ALA A 328 2.02 5.42 10.96
N SER A 329 0.95 4.84 10.40
CA SER A 329 0.69 3.40 10.44
C SER A 329 1.76 2.54 9.72
N ILE A 330 2.44 3.11 8.72
CA ILE A 330 3.45 2.40 7.92
C ILE A 330 4.89 2.80 8.27
N ASN A 331 5.09 3.88 9.03
CA ASN A 331 6.43 4.38 9.37
C ASN A 331 6.85 3.99 10.79
N PHE A 332 5.98 4.15 11.79
CA PHE A 332 6.43 4.05 13.19
C PHE A 332 6.60 2.61 13.70
N GLY A 333 6.10 1.61 12.97
CA GLY A 333 6.33 0.18 13.28
C GLY A 333 7.60 -0.41 12.67
N GLN A 334 8.39 0.36 11.90
CA GLN A 334 9.53 -0.18 11.14
C GLN A 334 10.63 -0.83 11.99
N TYR A 335 10.80 -0.37 13.23
CA TYR A 335 11.80 -0.95 14.14
C TYR A 335 11.26 -2.17 14.90
N ASP A 336 9.94 -2.23 15.10
CA ASP A 336 9.30 -3.32 15.85
C ASP A 336 9.23 -4.62 15.03
N TRP A 337 9.14 -4.51 13.71
CA TRP A 337 8.83 -5.62 12.78
C TRP A 337 10.02 -6.17 12.01
#